data_AF-A0AAJ1SQ21-F1
#
_entry.id   AF-A0AAJ1SQ21-F1
#
_cell.length_a   1.000
_cell.length_b   1.000
_cell.length_c   1.000
_cell.angle_alpha   90.00
_cell.angle_beta   90.00
_cell.angle_gamma   90.00
#
_symmetry.space_group_name_H-M   'P 1'
#
loop_
_entity.id
_entity.type
_entity.pdbx_description
1 polymer ?
#
loop_
_entity_poly.entity_id
_entity_poly.type
_entity_poly.pdbx_seq_one_letter_code
_entity_poly.pdbx_strand_id
1 'polypeptide(L)' 'MKKVKIKVKTPSKTKIRRELTKAVRKNLLCFNCGRKLPSGVASTVTCPSCGAKTKL' A
#
# COMPACT_ATOMS: atom_id res chain seq x y z
N MET A 1 -32.48 -11.04 -29.29
CA MET A 1 -31.49 -10.96 -28.19
C MET A 1 -30.55 -9.78 -28.44
N LYS A 2 -30.61 -8.71 -27.63
CA LYS A 2 -29.75 -7.52 -27.80
C LYS A 2 -28.36 -7.78 -27.18
N LYS A 3 -27.30 -7.76 -27.98
CA LYS A 3 -25.91 -7.93 -27.50
C LYS A 3 -25.44 -6.61 -26.87
N VAL A 4 -25.25 -6.60 -25.55
CA VAL A 4 -24.69 -5.45 -24.83
C VAL A 4 -23.16 -5.54 -24.87
N LYS A 5 -22.50 -4.60 -25.55
CA LYS A 5 -21.04 -4.46 -25.53
C LYS A 5 -20.64 -3.62 -24.31
N ILE A 6 -20.10 -4.26 -23.28
CA ILE A 6 -19.56 -3.57 -22.10
C ILE A 6 -18.11 -3.17 -22.39
N LYS A 7 -17.83 -1.86 -22.40
CA LYS A 7 -16.48 -1.32 -22.58
C LYS A 7 -15.80 -1.19 -21.21
N VAL A 8 -15.05 -2.21 -20.81
CA VAL A 8 -14.28 -2.19 -19.55
C VAL A 8 -13.08 -1.26 -19.73
N LYS A 9 -13.07 -0.11 -19.03
CA LYS A 9 -11.92 0.77 -18.96
C LYS A 9 -10.94 0.24 -17.91
N THR A 10 -9.88 -0.45 -18.35
CA THR A 10 -8.79 -0.85 -17.45
C THR A 10 -8.02 0.38 -16.97
N PRO A 11 -7.72 0.49 -15.66
CA PRO A 11 -6.92 1.59 -15.14
C PRO A 11 -5.48 1.54 -15.68
N SER A 12 -4.84 2.70 -15.79
CA SER A 12 -3.44 2.78 -16.23
C SER A 12 -2.50 2.03 -15.27
N LYS A 13 -1.42 1.46 -15.80
CA LYS A 13 -0.41 0.72 -15.02
C LYS A 13 0.12 1.53 -13.83
N THR A 14 0.26 2.85 -13.99
CA THR A 14 0.67 3.80 -12.94
C THR A 14 -0.34 3.88 -11.80
N LYS A 15 -1.64 3.87 -12.10
CA LYS A 15 -2.70 3.92 -11.08
C LYS A 15 -2.74 2.63 -10.27
N ILE A 16 -2.59 1.48 -10.94
CA ILE A 16 -2.49 0.17 -10.27
C ILE A 16 -1.28 0.14 -9.33
N ARG A 17 -0.09 0.56 -9.80
CA ARG A 17 1.12 0.60 -8.95
C ARG A 17 0.94 1.46 -7.71
N ARG A 18 0.37 2.66 -7.84
CA ARG A 18 0.12 3.56 -6.69
C ARG A 18 -0.81 2.93 -5.65
N GLU A 19 -1.91 2.33 -6.09
CA GLU A 19 -2.84 1.65 -5.19
C GLU A 19 -2.20 0.44 -4.51
N LEU A 20 -1.41 -0.34 -5.25
CA LEU A 20 -0.67 -1.48 -4.70
C LEU A 20 0.34 -1.04 -3.64
N THR A 21 1.15 -0.01 -3.92
CA THR A 21 2.10 0.54 -2.96
C THR A 21 1.39 1.09 -1.72
N LYS A 22 0.22 1.72 -1.89
CA LYS A 22 -0.59 2.21 -0.78
C LYS A 22 -1.15 1.06 0.08
N ALA A 23 -1.62 -0.01 -0.54
CA ALA A 23 -2.14 -1.19 0.15
C ALA A 23 -1.04 -1.96 0.90
N VAL A 24 0.13 -2.13 0.29
CA VAL A 24 1.31 -2.72 0.94
C VAL A 24 1.73 -1.88 2.15
N ARG A 25 1.82 -0.56 1.99
CA ARG A 25 2.17 0.37 3.09
C ARG A 25 1.17 0.37 4.25
N LYS A 26 -0.12 0.18 3.99
CA LYS A 26 -1.14 0.07 5.04
C LYS A 26 -1.02 -1.19 5.90
N ASN A 27 -0.40 -2.24 5.36
CA ASN A 27 -0.21 -3.52 6.04
C ASN A 27 1.24 -3.75 6.47
N LEU A 28 2.09 -2.72 6.45
CA LEU A 28 3.46 -2.87 6.91
C LEU A 28 3.48 -3.14 8.41
N LEU A 29 4.13 -4.24 8.78
CA LEU A 29 4.39 -4.62 10.15
C LEU A 29 5.82 -4.23 10.51
N CYS A 30 6.02 -3.78 11.73
CA CYS A 30 7.34 -3.54 12.27
C CYS A 30 8.07 -4.89 12.37
N PHE A 31 9.24 -5.00 11.73
CA PHE A 31 10.05 -6.22 11.78
C PHE A 31 10.46 -6.62 13.20
N ASN A 32 10.57 -5.66 14.12
CA ASN A 32 11.03 -5.92 15.49
C ASN A 32 9.90 -6.36 16.44
N CYS A 33 8.71 -5.76 16.34
CA CYS A 33 7.62 -6.01 17.31
C CYS A 33 6.32 -6.52 16.68
N GLY A 34 6.27 -6.72 15.36
CA GLY A 34 5.10 -7.22 14.65
C GLY A 34 3.88 -6.29 14.63
N ARG A 35 3.95 -5.10 15.26
CA ARG A 35 2.85 -4.13 15.25
C ARG A 35 2.77 -3.37 13.93
N LYS A 36 1.56 -2.94 13.56
CA LYS A 36 1.32 -2.12 12.37
C LYS A 36 2.10 -0.80 12.45
N LEU A 37 2.88 -0.52 11.42
CA LEU A 37 3.59 0.75 11.27
C LEU A 37 2.62 1.86 10.84
N PRO A 38 2.81 3.10 11.32
CA PRO A 38 2.00 4.23 10.89
C PRO A 38 2.18 4.45 9.39
N SER A 39 1.07 4.62 8.69
CA SER A 39 1.00 4.74 7.24
C SER A 39 1.43 6.14 6.79
N GLY A 40 2.74 6.37 6.75
CA GLY A 40 3.35 7.59 6.22
C GLY A 40 4.06 7.35 4.90
N VAL A 41 3.99 8.32 3.98
CA VAL A 41 4.71 8.31 2.68
C VAL A 41 6.22 8.51 2.86
N ALA A 42 6.73 8.45 4.08
CA ALA A 42 8.13 8.67 4.38
C ALA A 42 8.93 7.39 4.13
N SER A 43 10.06 7.52 3.43
CA SER A 43 11.04 6.45 3.16
C SER A 43 11.63 5.81 4.42
N THR A 44 11.34 6.37 5.59
CA THR A 44 11.75 5.84 6.89
C THR A 44 10.61 6.03 7.87
N VAL A 45 10.14 4.91 8.43
CA VAL A 45 9.06 4.91 9.43
C VAL A 45 9.62 4.40 10.75
N THR A 46 9.43 5.19 11.80
CA THR A 46 9.78 4.80 13.17
C THR A 46 8.58 4.09 13.80
N CYS A 47 8.80 2.90 14.35
CA CYS A 47 7.74 2.18 15.06
C CYS A 47 7.38 2.92 16.36
N PRO A 48 6.11 3.31 16.57
CA PRO A 48 5.70 4.02 17.78
C PRO A 48 5.73 3.15 19.04
N SER A 49 5.81 1.83 18.92
CA SER A 49 5.80 0.92 20.08
C SER A 49 7.20 0.49 20.53
N CYS A 50 8.14 0.30 19.61
CA CYS A 50 9.49 -0.17 19.96
C CYS A 50 10.62 0.78 19.52
N GLY A 51 10.30 1.91 18.87
CA GLY A 51 11.29 2.89 18.40
C GLY A 51 12.15 2.42 17.23
N ALA A 52 11.97 1.19 16.73
CA ALA A 52 12.75 0.66 15.62
C ALA A 52 12.49 1.46 14.34
N LYS A 53 13.56 1.84 13.63
CA LYS A 53 13.50 2.53 12.34
C LYS A 53 13.45 1.50 11.23
N THR A 54 12.39 1.52 10.44
CA THR A 54 12.23 0.65 9.26
C THR A 54 12.35 1.52 8.01
N LYS A 55 13.31 1.21 7.14
CA LYS A 55 13.40 1.78 5.79
C LYS A 55 12.42 1.03 4.89
N LEU A 56 11.61 1.77 4.15
CA LEU A 56 10.47 1.30 3.37
C LEU A 56 10.78 1.36 1.87
#